data_AF-A0A8H7DUJ4-F1
#
_entry.id   AF-A0A8H7DUJ4-F1
#
_cell.length_a   1.000
_cell.length_b   1.000
_cell.length_c   1.000
_cell.angle_alpha   90.00
_cell.angle_beta   90.00
_cell.angle_gamma   90.00
#
_symmetry.space_group_name_H-M   'P 1'
#
loop_
_entity.id
_entity.type
_entity.pdbx_description
1 polymer ?
#
loop_
_entity_poly.entity_id
_entity_poly.type
_entity_poly.pdbx_seq_one_letter_code
_entity_poly.pdbx_strand_id
1 'polypeptide(L)' 'MTWNGLQGFQTPIQNDSFLIDGMGALGTAHTERGLTFLEVELSGHMIPQFSPKAAFQSMQYLLGFRDTP' A
#
# COMPACT_ATOMS: atom_id res chain seq x y z
N MET A 1 10.69 8.18 9.99
CA MET A 1 11.39 8.75 8.82
C MET A 1 11.03 10.23 8.70
N THR A 2 11.96 11.08 8.25
CA THR A 2 11.68 12.49 7.90
C THR A 2 11.85 12.63 6.39
N TRP A 3 10.84 13.15 5.70
CA TRP A 3 10.88 13.35 4.25
C TRP A 3 10.06 14.58 3.86
N ASN A 4 10.53 15.25 2.80
CA ASN A 4 9.88 16.42 2.23
C ASN A 4 9.46 17.45 3.30
N GLY A 5 10.37 17.74 4.24
CA GLY A 5 10.24 18.78 5.27
C GLY A 5 9.58 18.38 6.59
N LEU A 6 8.95 17.21 6.72
CA LEU A 6 8.22 16.82 7.95
C LEU A 6 8.59 15.41 8.42
N GLN A 7 8.53 15.20 9.75
CA GLN A 7 8.79 13.91 10.37
C GLN A 7 7.50 13.08 10.46
N GLY A 8 7.53 11.87 9.91
CA GLY A 8 6.41 10.94 10.00
C GLY A 8 5.22 11.35 9.13
N PHE A 9 4.17 10.52 9.17
CA PHE A 9 2.89 10.88 8.57
C PHE A 9 2.22 11.97 9.39
N GLN A 10 1.55 12.90 8.71
CA GLN A 10 0.89 14.05 9.31
C GLN A 10 -0.62 13.84 9.39
N THR A 11 -1.14 12.87 8.64
CA THR A 11 -2.53 12.44 8.70
C THR A 11 -2.61 10.99 9.19
N PRO A 12 -3.66 10.62 9.96
CA PRO A 12 -3.84 9.24 10.38
C PRO A 12 -4.01 8.30 9.20
N ILE A 13 -3.28 7.19 9.23
CA ILE A 13 -3.43 6.07 8.30
C ILE A 13 -4.84 5.48 8.48
N GLN A 14 -5.58 5.35 7.37
CA GLN A 14 -6.94 4.80 7.38
C GLN A 14 -6.91 3.29 7.18
N ASN A 15 -7.66 2.55 7.98
CA ASN A 15 -7.79 1.10 7.82
C ASN A 15 -8.59 0.76 6.54
N ASP A 16 -8.40 -0.46 6.05
CA ASP A 16 -9.17 -1.06 4.95
C ASP A 16 -9.13 -0.24 3.63
N SER A 17 -8.12 0.60 3.46
CA SER A 17 -7.97 1.49 2.30
C SER A 17 -7.20 0.87 1.13
N PHE A 18 -6.57 -0.30 1.33
CA PHE A 18 -5.89 -1.02 0.26
C PHE A 18 -6.85 -1.99 -0.43
N LEU A 19 -7.46 -1.52 -1.52
CA LEU A 19 -8.49 -2.25 -2.26
C LEU A 19 -7.88 -3.06 -3.39
N ILE A 20 -8.17 -4.35 -3.40
CA ILE A 20 -7.78 -5.27 -4.48
C ILE A 20 -9.00 -5.60 -5.33
N ASP A 21 -8.82 -5.49 -6.64
CA ASP A 21 -9.88 -5.75 -7.61
C ASP A 21 -10.47 -7.16 -7.45
N GLY A 22 -11.78 -7.20 -7.19
CA GLY A 22 -12.54 -8.42 -6.98
C GLY A 22 -12.29 -9.13 -5.64
N MET A 23 -11.55 -8.52 -4.71
CA MET A 23 -11.30 -9.08 -3.37
C MET A 23 -11.70 -8.13 -2.22
N GLY A 24 -11.85 -6.83 -2.51
CA GLY A 24 -12.16 -5.83 -1.49
C GLY A 24 -10.90 -5.38 -0.75
N ALA A 25 -11.05 -4.93 0.49
CA ALA A 25 -9.94 -4.47 1.31
C ALA A 25 -9.07 -5.65 1.75
N LEU A 26 -7.76 -5.60 1.47
CA LEU A 26 -6.76 -6.55 1.94
C LEU A 26 -5.68 -5.87 2.80
N GLY A 27 -6.06 -4.81 3.51
CA GLY A 27 -5.21 -4.05 4.41
C GLY A 27 -5.28 -2.56 4.14
N THR A 28 -4.14 -1.89 4.24
CA THR A 28 -4.09 -0.44 4.37
C THR A 28 -3.11 0.18 3.40
N ALA A 29 -3.54 1.25 2.72
CA ALA A 29 -2.73 2.09 1.86
C ALA A 29 -2.75 3.55 2.33
N HIS A 30 -1.57 4.17 2.39
CA HIS A 30 -1.44 5.59 2.72
C HIS A 30 -0.40 6.25 1.83
N THR A 31 -0.78 7.35 1.18
CA THR A 31 0.13 8.14 0.33
C THR A 31 0.25 9.55 0.89
N GLU A 32 1.47 9.98 1.19
CA GLU A 32 1.71 11.31 1.74
C GLU A 32 3.08 11.86 1.30
N ARG A 33 3.07 13.07 0.73
CA ARG A 33 4.27 13.77 0.26
C ARG A 33 5.21 12.91 -0.61
N GLY A 34 4.63 12.09 -1.49
CA GLY A 34 5.37 11.25 -2.44
C GLY A 34 5.85 9.90 -1.90
N LEU A 35 5.54 9.56 -0.65
CA LEU A 35 5.76 8.22 -0.09
C LEU A 35 4.44 7.48 -0.03
N THR A 36 4.41 6.24 -0.51
CA THR A 36 3.29 5.30 -0.32
C THR A 36 3.69 4.21 0.67
N PHE A 37 2.88 4.01 1.71
CA PHE A 37 2.95 2.89 2.65
C PHE A 37 1.82 1.91 2.35
N LEU A 38 2.14 0.62 2.29
CA LEU A 38 1.19 -0.46 2.11
C LEU A 38 1.37 -1.49 3.21
N GLU A 39 0.28 -1.86 3.85
CA GLU A 39 0.15 -3.00 4.73
C GLU A 39 -0.78 -4.01 4.06
N VAL A 40 -0.32 -5.25 3.96
CA VAL A 40 -1.10 -6.35 3.39
C VAL A 40 -1.46 -7.29 4.53
N GLU A 41 -2.74 -7.34 4.86
CA GLU A 41 -3.24 -8.22 5.90
C GLU A 41 -3.16 -9.70 5.47
N LEU A 42 -3.12 -10.58 6.47
CA LEU A 42 -3.01 -12.03 6.28
C LEU A 42 -1.79 -12.47 5.46
N SER A 43 -0.76 -11.61 5.41
CA SER A 43 0.48 -11.87 4.69
C SER A 43 1.67 -11.90 5.64
N GLY A 44 2.62 -12.81 5.38
CA GLY A 44 3.89 -12.89 6.08
C GLY A 44 5.01 -12.10 5.41
N HIS A 45 6.27 -12.43 5.77
CA HIS A 45 7.48 -11.80 5.26
C HIS A 45 7.61 -11.78 3.73
N MET A 46 7.04 -12.78 3.05
CA MET A 46 7.05 -12.89 1.59
C MET A 46 5.64 -12.64 1.04
N ILE A 47 5.26 -11.36 0.87
CA ILE A 47 3.92 -10.98 0.39
C ILE A 47 3.49 -11.74 -0.88
N PRO A 48 4.33 -11.88 -1.93
CA PRO A 48 3.93 -12.61 -3.12
C PRO A 48 3.55 -14.08 -2.88
N GLN A 49 4.03 -14.70 -1.78
CA GLN A 49 3.69 -16.08 -1.42
C GLN A 49 2.27 -16.20 -0.87
N PHE A 50 1.82 -15.21 -0.09
CA PHE A 50 0.54 -15.27 0.64
C PHE A 50 -0.57 -14.47 -0.03
N SER A 51 -0.22 -13.33 -0.66
CA SER A 51 -1.15 -12.46 -1.38
C SER A 51 -0.55 -12.04 -2.74
N PRO A 52 -0.53 -12.95 -3.73
CA PRO A 52 0.11 -12.70 -5.02
C PRO A 52 -0.55 -11.54 -5.79
N LYS A 53 -1.89 -11.40 -5.69
CA LYS A 53 -2.62 -10.30 -6.32
C LYS A 53 -2.25 -8.95 -5.72
N ALA A 54 -2.21 -8.85 -4.38
CA ALA A 54 -1.79 -7.63 -3.70
C ALA A 54 -0.36 -7.24 -4.10
N ALA A 55 0.59 -8.19 -4.04
CA ALA A 55 1.97 -7.92 -4.42
C ALA A 55 2.11 -7.44 -5.87
N PHE A 56 1.40 -8.10 -6.80
CA PHE A 56 1.41 -7.69 -8.20
C PHE A 56 0.75 -6.32 -8.38
N GLN A 57 -0.29 -6.01 -7.59
CA GLN A 57 -0.99 -4.74 -7.66
C GLN A 57 -0.08 -3.58 -7.25
N SER A 58 0.60 -3.73 -6.11
CA SER A 58 1.55 -2.77 -5.56
C SER A 58 2.71 -2.49 -6.51
N MET A 59 3.25 -3.52 -7.18
CA MET A 59 4.34 -3.35 -8.14
C MET A 59 3.93 -2.56 -9.38
N GLN A 60 2.74 -2.82 -9.90
CA GLN A 60 2.20 -2.07 -11.04
C GLN A 60 1.95 -0.60 -10.68
N TYR A 61 1.50 -0.30 -9.46
CA TYR A 61 1.37 1.09 -8.99
C TYR A 61 2.75 1.78 -8.89
N LEU A 62 3.73 1.12 -8.26
CA LEU A 62 5.10 1.63 -8.18
C LEU A 62 5.71 1.94 -9.56
N LEU A 63 5.41 1.10 -10.55
CA LEU A 63 5.91 1.22 -11.92
C LEU A 63 5.05 2.13 -12.81
N GLY A 64 3.97 2.72 -12.29
CA GLY A 64 3.10 3.64 -13.05
C GLY A 64 2.17 2.96 -14.06
N PHE A 65 1.92 1.66 -13.92
CA PHE A 65 0.95 0.93 -14.74
C PHE A 65 -0.49 1.06 -14.22
N ARG A 66 -0.70 1.67 -13.05
CA ARG A 66 -2.03 2.03 -12.52
C ARG A 66 -1.98 3.25 -11.60
N ASP A 67 -3.14 3.87 -11.40
CA ASP A 67 -3.29 5.13 -10.67
C ASP A 67 -3.46 4.96 -9.14
N THR A 68 -3.85 3.77 -8.69
CA THR A 68 -4.04 3.46 -7.26
C THR A 68 -3.17 2.27 -6.85
N PRO A 69 -2.69 2.21 -5.60
CA PRO A 69 -1.95 1.06 -5.10
C PRO A 69 -2.74 -0.24 -5.17
#